data_AF-A0A2G9U9Y6-F1
#
_entry.id   AF-A0A2G9U9Y6-F1
#
_cell.length_a   1.000
_cell.length_b   1.000
_cell.length_c   1.000
_cell.angle_alpha   90.00
_cell.angle_beta   90.00
_cell.angle_gamma   90.00
#
_symmetry.space_group_name_H-M   'P 1'
#
loop_
_entity.id
_entity.type
_entity.pdbx_description
1 polymer ?
#
loop_
_entity_poly.entity_id
_entity_poly.type
_entity_poly.pdbx_seq_one_letter_code
_entity_poly.pdbx_strand_id
1 'polypeptide(L)'
;MFKSFTMIGPENLQPIDYGAGVLSFLVVACGGAAIGLIAAFIVSFITKYTNQVRILAPVFIFVIPYMAYLTAEITSLSSIIA
;
A
#
# COMPACT_ATOMS: atom_id res chain seq x y z
N MET A 1 0.75 -8.48 9.52
CA MET A 1 -0.38 -9.31 9.99
C MET A 1 -0.22 -10.78 9.58
N PHE A 2 -0.03 -11.09 8.29
CA PHE A 2 0.16 -12.48 7.83
C PHE A 2 1.40 -13.20 8.40
N LYS A 3 2.47 -12.47 8.73
CA LYS A 3 3.66 -13.03 9.41
C LYS A 3 3.37 -13.61 10.80
N SER A 4 2.33 -13.13 11.50
CA SER A 4 1.92 -13.72 12.78
C SER A 4 1.19 -15.04 12.58
N PHE A 5 0.37 -15.17 11.52
CA PHE A 5 -0.27 -16.44 11.17
C PHE A 5 0.74 -17.53 10.82
N THR A 6 1.86 -17.17 10.17
CA THR A 6 2.94 -18.12 9.88
C THR A 6 3.72 -18.56 11.13
N MET A 7 3.71 -17.78 12.22
CA MET A 7 4.38 -18.15 13.47
C MET A 7 3.52 -19.04 14.40
N ILE A 8 2.20 -19.04 14.25
CA ILE A 8 1.28 -19.87 15.07
C ILE A 8 1.39 -21.37 14.72
N GLY A 9 1.71 -21.68 13.45
CA GLY A 9 1.82 -23.06 12.95
C GLY A 9 0.45 -23.73 12.73
N PRO A 10 0.36 -24.72 11.81
CA PRO A 10 -0.91 -25.35 11.43
C PRO A 10 -1.58 -26.16 12.56
N GLU A 11 -0.85 -26.46 13.63
CA GLU A 11 -1.29 -27.34 14.72
C GLU A 11 -2.17 -26.63 15.78
N ASN A 12 -2.22 -25.29 15.78
CA ASN A 12 -3.02 -24.49 16.73
C ASN A 12 -4.06 -23.56 16.07
N LEU A 13 -4.33 -23.72 14.77
CA LEU A 13 -5.30 -22.87 14.05
C LEU A 13 -6.74 -23.16 14.51
N GLN A 14 -7.33 -22.20 15.20
CA GLN A 14 -8.74 -22.24 15.60
C GLN A 14 -9.64 -21.69 14.47
N PRO A 15 -10.94 -22.06 14.44
CA PRO A 15 -11.89 -21.54 13.44
C PRO A 15 -11.94 -20.00 13.37
N ILE A 16 -11.65 -19.33 14.48
CA ILE A 16 -11.62 -17.87 14.59
C ILE A 16 -10.47 -17.23 13.77
N ASP A 17 -9.38 -17.96 13.56
CA ASP A 17 -8.20 -17.49 12.81
C ASP A 17 -8.49 -17.35 11.32
N TYR A 18 -9.39 -18.18 10.77
CA TYR A 18 -9.85 -18.05 9.40
C TYR A 18 -10.64 -16.75 9.19
N GLY A 19 -11.50 -16.39 10.14
CA GLY A 19 -12.21 -15.10 10.13
C GLY A 19 -11.26 -13.91 10.24
N ALA A 20 -10.27 -14.01 11.12
CA ALA A 20 -9.22 -13.00 11.27
C ALA A 20 -8.36 -12.87 10.00
N GLY A 21 -8.11 -13.95 9.25
CA GLY A 21 -7.41 -13.93 7.96
C GLY A 21 -8.16 -13.13 6.89
N VAL A 22 -9.48 -13.34 6.76
CA VAL A 22 -10.32 -12.58 5.83
C VAL A 22 -10.34 -11.09 6.18
N LEU A 23 -10.48 -10.77 7.48
CA LEU A 23 -10.45 -9.38 7.94
C LEU A 23 -9.08 -8.73 7.70
N SER A 24 -8.00 -9.48 7.94
CA SER A 24 -6.62 -9.04 7.66
C SER A 24 -6.43 -8.70 6.18
N PHE A 25 -6.99 -9.50 5.27
CA PHE A 25 -6.92 -9.25 3.83
C PHE A 25 -7.58 -7.91 3.46
N LEU A 26 -8.79 -7.64 3.96
CA LEU A 26 -9.48 -6.38 3.70
C LEU A 26 -8.72 -5.18 4.25
N VAL A 27 -8.18 -5.28 5.46
CA VAL A 27 -7.38 -4.20 6.08
C VAL A 27 -6.10 -3.93 5.27
N VAL A 28 -5.40 -4.97 4.86
CA VAL A 28 -4.14 -4.88 4.10
C VAL A 28 -4.38 -4.29 2.70
N ALA A 29 -5.47 -4.70 2.03
CA ALA A 29 -5.84 -4.19 0.72
C ALA A 29 -6.37 -2.75 0.77
N CYS A 30 -7.27 -2.44 1.71
CA CYS A 30 -7.81 -1.10 1.89
C CYS A 30 -6.73 -0.11 2.35
N GLY A 31 -5.82 -0.56 3.22
CA GLY A 31 -4.69 0.25 3.68
C GLY A 31 -3.73 0.59 2.53
N GLY A 32 -3.42 -0.37 1.66
CA GLY A 32 -2.65 -0.13 0.44
C GLY A 32 -3.34 0.91 -0.45
N ALA A 33 -4.62 0.69 -0.77
CA ALA A 33 -5.40 1.60 -1.62
C ALA A 33 -5.46 3.04 -1.07
N ALA A 34 -5.57 3.21 0.26
CA ALA A 34 -5.57 4.53 0.88
C ALA A 34 -4.24 5.26 0.71
N ILE A 35 -3.11 4.55 0.88
CA ILE A 35 -1.77 5.12 0.64
C ILE A 35 -1.62 5.53 -0.82
N GLY A 36 -2.03 4.67 -1.75
CA GLY A 36 -1.98 4.97 -3.18
C GLY A 36 -2.84 6.15 -3.58
N LEU A 37 -4.03 6.29 -3.00
CA LEU A 37 -4.91 7.43 -3.24
C LEU A 37 -4.26 8.75 -2.79
N ILE A 38 -3.61 8.76 -1.62
CA ILE A 38 -2.90 9.94 -1.11
C ILE A 38 -1.72 10.29 -2.04
N ALA A 39 -0.94 9.28 -2.46
CA ALA A 39 0.18 9.47 -3.38
C ALA A 39 -0.28 10.01 -4.75
N ALA A 40 -1.35 9.46 -5.31
CA ALA A 40 -1.96 9.92 -6.56
C ALA A 40 -2.48 11.36 -6.43
N PHE A 41 -3.09 11.71 -5.29
CA PHE A 41 -3.53 13.08 -5.02
C PHE A 41 -2.34 14.06 -5.01
N ILE A 42 -1.22 13.68 -4.37
CA ILE A 42 0.01 14.47 -4.36
C ILE A 42 0.57 14.65 -5.77
N VAL A 43 0.67 13.57 -6.57
CA VAL A 43 1.14 13.63 -7.97
C VAL A 43 0.24 14.55 -8.80
N SER A 44 -1.08 14.40 -8.68
CA SER A 44 -2.04 15.23 -9.41
C SER A 44 -1.92 16.70 -9.03
N PHE A 45 -1.68 16.99 -7.75
CA PHE A 45 -1.46 18.35 -7.27
C PHE A 45 -0.16 18.92 -7.83
N ILE A 46 0.97 18.22 -7.68
CA ILE A 46 2.28 18.65 -8.20
C ILE A 46 2.22 18.88 -9.72
N THR A 47 1.62 17.95 -10.46
CA THR A 47 1.51 18.04 -11.93
C THR A 47 0.70 19.26 -12.37
N LYS A 48 -0.34 19.65 -11.61
CA LYS A 48 -1.14 20.85 -11.89
C LYS A 48 -0.32 22.14 -11.81
N TYR A 49 0.61 22.25 -10.86
CA TYR A 49 1.44 23.46 -10.69
C TYR A 49 2.74 23.43 -11.51
N THR A 50 3.16 22.25 -11.99
CA THR A 50 4.42 22.05 -12.73
C THR A 50 4.23 22.20 -14.26
N ASN A 51 3.47 23.20 -14.70
CA ASN A 51 3.17 23.38 -16.13
C ASN A 51 4.35 23.98 -16.93
N GLN A 52 5.25 24.70 -16.26
CA GLN A 52 6.41 25.38 -16.87
C GLN A 52 7.64 24.47 -17.00
N VAL A 53 7.77 23.42 -16.18
CA VAL A 53 8.91 22.49 -16.16
C VAL A 53 8.48 21.06 -16.40
N ARG A 54 7.86 20.82 -17.55
CA ARG A 54 7.25 19.54 -17.95
C ARG A 54 8.23 18.38 -18.08
N ILE A 55 9.54 18.65 -18.11
CA ILE A 55 10.62 17.66 -18.04
C ILE A 55 10.63 16.87 -16.73
N LEU A 56 10.13 17.43 -15.63
CA LEU A 56 10.06 16.74 -14.34
C LEU A 56 8.82 15.83 -14.20
N ALA A 57 7.82 15.96 -15.07
CA ALA A 57 6.60 15.14 -15.04
C ALA A 57 6.87 13.62 -15.00
N PRO A 58 7.74 13.04 -15.86
CA PRO A 58 8.07 11.61 -15.77
C PRO A 58 8.73 11.23 -14.44
N VAL A 59 9.57 12.09 -13.87
CA VAL A 59 10.22 11.84 -12.58
C VAL A 59 9.17 11.65 -11.48
N PHE A 60 8.15 12.50 -11.41
CA PHE A 60 7.09 12.39 -10.40
C PHE A 60 6.24 11.12 -10.56
N ILE A 61 6.00 10.69 -11.80
CA ILE A 61 5.23 9.48 -12.11
C ILE A 61 5.99 8.20 -11.68
N PHE A 62 7.32 8.23 -11.63
CA PHE A 62 8.11 7.10 -11.14
C PHE A 62 8.37 7.16 -9.63
N VAL A 63 8.79 8.33 -9.13
CA VAL A 63 9.30 8.45 -7.76
C VAL A 63 8.16 8.38 -6.75
N ILE A 64 7.03 9.05 -6.98
CA ILE A 64 5.97 9.14 -5.96
C ILE A 64 5.24 7.80 -5.77
N PRO A 65 4.85 7.06 -6.83
CA PRO A 65 4.28 5.73 -6.65
C PRO A 65 5.28 4.75 -6.02
N TYR A 66 6.58 4.87 -6.35
CA TYR A 66 7.59 4.03 -5.70
C TYR A 66 7.73 4.32 -4.20
N MET A 67 7.63 5.59 -3.80
CA MET A 67 7.58 5.96 -2.38
C MET A 67 6.32 5.42 -1.70
N ALA A 68 5.17 5.41 -2.38
CA ALA A 68 3.94 4.83 -1.88
C ALA A 68 4.08 3.30 -1.67
N TYR A 69 4.64 2.61 -2.67
CA TYR A 69 4.98 1.19 -2.60
C TYR A 69 5.85 0.87 -1.39
N LEU A 70 6.97 1.60 -1.19
CA LEU A 70 7.87 1.38 -0.05
C LEU A 70 7.19 1.67 1.29
N THR A 71 6.34 2.70 1.36
CA THR A 71 5.59 3.03 2.58
C THR A 71 4.60 1.93 2.95
N ALA A 72 3.89 1.39 1.95
CA ALA A 72 2.99 0.26 2.13
C ALA A 72 3.76 -1.01 2.52
N GLU A 73 4.94 -1.24 1.95
CA GLU A 73 5.80 -2.38 2.30
C GLU A 73 6.26 -2.32 3.77
N ILE A 74 6.74 -1.15 4.23
CA ILE A 74 7.20 -0.95 5.62
C ILE A 74 6.06 -1.12 6.62
N THR A 75 4.85 -0.68 6.26
CA THR A 75 3.65 -0.84 7.09
C THR A 75 3.05 -2.25 7.01
N SER A 76 3.67 -3.18 6.26
CA SER A 76 3.16 -4.53 6.00
C SER A 76 1.75 -4.54 5.40
N LEU A 77 1.39 -3.48 4.68
CA LEU A 77 0.17 -3.34 3.88
C LEU A 77 0.44 -3.86 2.45
N SER A 78 -0.59 -3.89 1.60
CA SER A 78 -0.41 -4.35 0.23
C SER A 78 0.31 -3.29 -0.60
N SER A 79 1.61 -3.47 -0.78
CA SER A 79 2.46 -2.57 -1.55
C SER A 79 2.13 -2.52 -3.03
N ILE A 80 1.58 -3.60 -3.60
CA ILE A 80 1.13 -3.65 -5.00
C ILE A 80 -0.16 -2.85 -5.26
N ILE A 81 -0.98 -2.63 -4.21
CA ILE A 81 -2.27 -1.92 -4.31
C ILE A 81 -2.09 -0.42 -3.94
N ALA A 82 -1.02 -0.08 -3.24
CA ALA A 82 -0.60 1.30 -2.99
C ALA A 82 0.01 1.93 -4.25
#